data_AF-A0A3F3J4N5-F1
#
_entry.id   AF-A0A3F3J4N5-F1
#
_cell.length_a   1.000
_cell.length_b   1.000
_cell.length_c   1.000
_cell.angle_alpha   90.00
_cell.angle_beta   90.00
_cell.angle_gamma   90.00
#
_symmetry.space_group_name_H-M   'P 1'
#
loop_
_entity.id
_entity.type
_entity.pdbx_description
1 polymer ?
#
loop_
_entity_poly.entity_id
_entity_poly.type
_entity_poly.pdbx_seq_one_letter_code
_entity_poly.pdbx_strand_id
1 'polypeptide(L)'
;MKDGEVVVDVKPINTGDPADYRELVSKNLNILRDKSGEAVGFYGIVATYTSETTRNLSGKEKYGRMDYIVAMNGEEKKLPSVAADYTGKLYYDQEQAAGQEADISLRYEDRQVTGAILDKDRPHFSMEIDTRKPHEVDEDGSFMAVLVGTNNRADTDMHGYIYGNFYGKDGEIVAGSVHSKDDDSWGGVFGGEKQ
;
A
#
# COMPACT_ATOMS: atom_id res chain seq x y z
N MET A 1 13.51 24.00 -7.42
CA MET A 1 12.93 22.68 -7.10
C MET A 1 11.77 22.48 -8.08
N LYS A 2 11.63 21.30 -8.68
CA LYS A 2 10.48 21.05 -9.56
C LYS A 2 9.33 20.58 -8.69
N ASP A 3 8.17 21.22 -8.80
CA ASP A 3 6.95 20.76 -8.16
C ASP A 3 6.68 19.31 -8.58
N GLY A 4 6.45 18.42 -7.60
CA GLY A 4 6.01 17.05 -7.88
C GLY A 4 6.99 15.91 -7.61
N GLU A 5 8.17 16.15 -7.02
CA GLU A 5 9.10 15.06 -6.69
C GLU A 5 9.08 14.70 -5.19
N VAL A 6 8.94 13.40 -4.87
CA VAL A 6 9.22 12.89 -3.52
C VAL A 6 10.72 12.72 -3.35
N VAL A 7 11.31 13.45 -2.40
CA VAL A 7 12.71 13.28 -2.01
C VAL A 7 12.79 12.17 -0.96
N VAL A 8 13.60 11.16 -1.24
CA VAL A 8 13.87 10.05 -0.30
C VAL A 8 15.33 10.15 0.10
N ASP A 9 15.57 10.62 1.32
CA ASP A 9 16.91 10.67 1.90
C ASP A 9 17.19 9.38 2.66
N VAL A 10 18.20 8.62 2.24
CA VAL A 10 18.71 7.48 3.00
C VAL A 10 19.76 7.98 3.97
N LYS A 11 19.45 7.90 5.27
CA LYS A 11 20.45 8.11 6.33
C LYS A 11 21.07 6.76 6.68
N PRO A 12 22.40 6.61 6.57
CA PRO A 12 23.07 5.40 7.04
C PRO A 12 22.74 5.19 8.52
N ILE A 13 22.24 4.01 8.87
CA ILE A 13 22.21 3.59 10.27
C ILE A 13 23.67 3.28 10.60
N ASN A 14 24.26 4.02 11.54
CA ASN A 14 25.63 3.77 11.93
C ASN A 14 25.69 2.47 12.73
N THR A 15 25.83 1.34 12.03
CA THR A 15 25.86 0.00 12.65
C THR A 15 27.23 -0.31 13.26
N GLY A 16 28.22 0.58 13.07
CA GLY A 16 29.60 0.39 13.50
C GLY A 16 30.45 -0.47 12.54
N ASP A 17 29.83 -1.07 11.53
CA ASP A 17 30.51 -1.77 10.44
C ASP A 17 30.55 -0.88 9.17
N PRO A 18 31.72 -0.40 8.73
CA PRO A 18 31.83 0.40 7.50
C PRO A 18 31.45 -0.37 6.22
N ALA A 19 31.26 -1.69 6.28
CA ALA A 19 30.77 -2.51 5.17
C ALA A 19 29.24 -2.70 5.17
N ASP A 20 28.55 -2.41 6.28
CA ASP A 20 27.09 -2.47 6.38
C ASP A 20 26.50 -1.09 6.09
N TYR A 21 26.24 -0.86 4.81
CA TYR A 21 25.62 0.36 4.33
C TYR A 21 24.41 0.03 3.46
N ARG A 22 23.34 0.81 3.64
CA ARG A 22 22.13 0.69 2.82
C ARG A 22 22.14 1.74 1.73
N GLU A 23 21.85 1.32 0.52
CA GLU A 23 21.69 2.22 -0.63
C GLU A 23 20.28 2.10 -1.21
N LEU A 24 19.70 3.24 -1.59
CA LEU A 24 18.47 3.31 -2.36
C LEU A 24 18.75 2.89 -3.80
N VAL A 25 18.14 1.80 -4.25
CA VAL A 25 18.25 1.30 -5.64
C VAL A 25 17.21 1.95 -6.53
N SER A 26 15.96 1.98 -6.06
CA SER A 26 14.84 2.54 -6.82
C SER A 26 13.76 3.05 -5.88
N LYS A 27 12.98 4.00 -6.38
CA LYS A 27 11.76 4.52 -5.75
C LYS A 27 10.68 4.58 -6.81
N ASN A 28 9.50 4.07 -6.49
CA ASN A 28 8.27 4.35 -7.22
C ASN A 28 7.23 4.80 -6.18
N LEU A 29 7.17 6.11 -5.95
CA LEU A 29 6.29 6.72 -4.97
C LEU A 29 5.34 7.67 -5.70
N ASN A 30 4.06 7.50 -5.44
CA ASN A 30 2.98 8.32 -5.97
C ASN A 30 2.55 9.33 -4.92
N ILE A 31 2.57 10.62 -5.27
CA ILE A 31 2.09 11.69 -4.39
C ILE A 31 0.58 11.76 -4.51
N LEU A 32 -0.12 11.71 -3.38
CA LEU A 32 -1.56 11.93 -3.29
C LEU A 32 -1.81 13.40 -2.99
N ARG A 33 -2.66 14.04 -3.80
CA ARG A 33 -2.92 15.48 -3.73
C ARG A 33 -4.39 15.77 -3.48
N ASP A 34 -4.66 16.78 -2.67
CA ASP A 34 -6.02 17.27 -2.47
C ASP A 34 -6.53 18.00 -3.74
N LYS A 35 -7.80 18.40 -3.74
CA LYS A 35 -8.39 19.15 -4.87
C LYS A 35 -7.71 20.48 -5.18
N SER A 36 -6.95 21.05 -4.25
CA SER A 36 -6.18 22.28 -4.47
C SER A 36 -4.79 22.02 -5.07
N GLY A 37 -4.39 20.74 -5.18
CA GLY A 37 -3.09 20.31 -5.66
C GLY A 37 -2.03 20.21 -4.56
N GLU A 38 -2.40 20.42 -3.30
CA GLU A 38 -1.50 20.28 -2.16
C GLU A 38 -1.22 18.81 -1.86
N ALA A 39 0.03 18.48 -1.52
CA ALA A 39 0.39 17.10 -1.22
C ALA A 39 -0.12 16.70 0.17
N VAL A 40 -0.98 15.68 0.23
CA VAL A 40 -1.55 15.14 1.46
C VAL A 40 -0.78 13.92 1.96
N GLY A 41 -0.08 13.24 1.06
CA GLY A 41 0.75 12.09 1.39
C GLY A 41 1.32 11.41 0.17
N PHE A 42 1.82 10.19 0.35
CA PHE A 42 2.34 9.37 -0.72
C PHE A 42 2.23 7.88 -0.40
N TYR A 43 2.24 7.06 -1.45
CA TYR A 43 2.31 5.62 -1.34
C TYR A 43 3.16 5.00 -2.46
N GLY A 44 3.65 3.79 -2.25
CA GLY A 44 4.34 3.02 -3.28
C GLY A 44 5.47 2.17 -2.73
N ILE A 45 6.52 1.98 -3.53
CA ILE A 45 7.63 1.07 -3.23
C ILE A 45 8.98 1.78 -3.20
N VAL A 46 9.83 1.30 -2.29
CA VAL A 46 11.24 1.68 -2.18
C VAL A 46 12.08 0.42 -2.16
N ALA A 47 13.04 0.30 -3.07
CA ALA A 47 14.01 -0.79 -3.06
C ALA A 47 15.33 -0.32 -2.49
N THR A 48 15.85 -1.04 -1.50
CA THR A 48 17.18 -0.84 -0.92
C THR A 48 18.03 -2.09 -1.12
N TYR A 49 19.35 -1.94 -1.04
CA TYR A 49 20.24 -3.08 -0.85
C TYR A 49 21.16 -2.85 0.34
N THR A 50 21.58 -3.93 0.98
CA THR A 50 22.69 -3.94 1.93
C THR A 50 23.74 -4.96 1.51
N SER A 51 24.98 -4.76 1.95
CA SER A 51 26.02 -5.77 1.90
C SER A 51 26.38 -6.20 3.31
N GLU A 52 26.30 -7.49 3.60
CA GLU A 52 26.76 -8.05 4.87
C GLU A 52 28.06 -8.84 4.64
N THR A 53 29.03 -8.66 5.54
CA THR A 53 30.23 -9.50 5.55
C THR A 53 29.88 -10.79 6.29
N THR A 54 29.70 -11.90 5.56
CA THR A 54 29.42 -13.19 6.19
C THR A 54 30.61 -13.63 7.05
N ARG A 55 30.38 -13.90 8.35
CA ARG A 55 31.44 -14.23 9.32
C ARG A 55 32.30 -15.47 8.97
N ASN A 56 31.86 -16.33 8.05
CA ASN A 56 32.47 -17.64 7.80
C ASN A 56 32.95 -17.88 6.35
N LEU A 57 32.77 -16.94 5.42
CA LEU A 57 33.25 -17.05 4.04
C LEU A 57 33.84 -15.72 3.59
N SER A 58 34.91 -15.79 2.79
CA SER A 58 35.66 -14.63 2.28
C SER A 58 34.90 -13.88 1.16
N GLY A 59 33.60 -13.65 1.34
CA GLY A 59 32.70 -13.03 0.37
C GLY A 59 31.80 -11.99 1.02
N LYS A 60 31.44 -10.97 0.25
CA LYS A 60 30.35 -10.03 0.60
C LYS A 60 29.10 -10.51 -0.12
N GLU A 61 28.05 -10.83 0.63
CA GLU A 61 26.75 -11.12 0.02
C GLU A 61 25.93 -9.83 -0.05
N LYS A 62 25.31 -9.59 -1.22
CA LYS A 62 24.42 -8.45 -1.45
C LYS A 62 22.99 -8.92 -1.33
N TYR A 63 22.21 -8.27 -0.47
CA TYR A 63 20.80 -8.58 -0.27
C TYR A 63 19.96 -7.34 -0.62
N GLY A 64 19.01 -7.52 -1.54
CA GLY A 64 18.01 -6.51 -1.88
C GLY A 64 16.78 -6.65 -0.98
N ARG A 65 16.19 -5.52 -0.60
CA ARG A 65 14.94 -5.43 0.16
C ARG A 65 14.01 -4.45 -0.55
N MET A 66 12.73 -4.79 -0.62
CA MET A 66 11.69 -3.88 -1.10
C MET A 66 10.74 -3.57 0.04
N ASP A 67 10.48 -2.28 0.25
CA ASP A 67 9.59 -1.75 1.28
C ASP A 67 8.39 -1.10 0.62
N TYR A 68 7.20 -1.41 1.14
CA TYR A 68 5.93 -0.83 0.72
C TYR A 68 5.56 0.27 1.71
N ILE A 69 5.42 1.49 1.21
CA ILE A 69 5.27 2.69 2.04
C ILE A 69 3.92 3.32 1.75
N VAL A 70 3.20 3.68 2.81
CA VAL A 70 2.09 4.62 2.78
C VAL A 70 2.30 5.62 3.92
N ALA A 71 2.27 6.91 3.61
CA ALA A 71 2.47 7.97 4.59
C ALA A 71 1.54 9.14 4.25
N MET A 72 0.64 9.46 5.18
CA MET A 72 -0.41 10.45 5.00
C MET A 72 -0.37 11.47 6.14
N ASN A 73 -0.73 12.72 5.85
CA ASN A 73 -0.96 13.71 6.90
C ASN A 73 -2.21 13.32 7.70
N GLY A 74 -2.04 12.99 8.98
CA GLY A 74 -3.14 12.58 9.85
C GLY A 74 -4.17 13.68 10.12
N GLU A 75 -3.78 14.96 9.98
CA GLU A 75 -4.69 16.10 10.12
C GLU A 75 -5.67 16.22 8.96
N GLU A 76 -5.35 15.60 7.82
CA GLU A 76 -6.19 15.56 6.62
C GLU A 76 -7.18 14.40 6.63
N LYS A 77 -7.22 13.58 7.69
CA LYS A 77 -8.21 12.50 7.81
C LYS A 77 -9.64 13.04 7.73
N LYS A 78 -10.46 12.44 6.88
CA LYS A 78 -11.80 12.94 6.61
C LYS A 78 -12.76 11.85 6.19
N LEU A 79 -13.81 11.64 6.98
CA LEU A 79 -14.97 10.86 6.54
C LEU A 79 -15.63 11.55 5.32
N PRO A 80 -15.83 10.85 4.19
CA PRO A 80 -16.52 11.44 3.05
C PRO A 80 -17.97 11.77 3.40
N SER A 81 -18.43 12.95 2.99
CA SER A 81 -19.78 13.45 3.30
C SER A 81 -20.86 12.94 2.36
N VAL A 82 -20.46 12.35 1.23
CA VAL A 82 -21.34 11.84 0.17
C VAL A 82 -20.78 10.53 -0.37
N ALA A 83 -21.63 9.74 -1.02
CA ALA A 83 -21.19 8.56 -1.75
C ALA A 83 -20.13 8.94 -2.81
N ALA A 84 -19.14 8.06 -2.98
CA ALA A 84 -18.00 8.33 -3.85
C ALA A 84 -17.34 7.03 -4.31
N ASP A 85 -16.92 7.01 -5.58
CA ASP A 85 -16.08 5.98 -6.15
C ASP A 85 -14.63 6.48 -6.20
N TYR A 86 -13.70 5.61 -5.84
CA TYR A 86 -12.26 5.86 -5.79
C TYR A 86 -11.55 4.86 -6.68
N THR A 87 -10.64 5.33 -7.51
CA THR A 87 -9.80 4.45 -8.34
C THR A 87 -8.34 4.76 -8.10
N GLY A 88 -7.50 3.72 -8.17
CA GLY A 88 -6.10 3.86 -7.83
C GLY A 88 -5.28 2.62 -8.14
N LYS A 89 -4.10 2.57 -7.52
CA LYS A 89 -3.16 1.44 -7.65
C LYS A 89 -2.87 0.82 -6.30
N LEU A 90 -2.64 -0.49 -6.32
CA LEU A 90 -2.04 -1.27 -5.26
C LEU A 90 -0.66 -1.72 -5.72
N TYR A 91 0.36 -1.49 -4.89
CA TYR A 91 1.66 -2.15 -5.04
C TYR A 91 1.78 -3.25 -4.00
N TYR A 92 2.14 -4.46 -4.43
CA TYR A 92 2.13 -5.63 -3.56
C TYR A 92 3.25 -6.64 -3.87
N ASP A 93 3.51 -7.53 -2.92
CA ASP A 93 4.21 -8.80 -3.13
C ASP A 93 3.29 -9.99 -2.90
N GLN A 94 3.62 -11.09 -3.55
CA GLN A 94 3.01 -12.40 -3.29
C GLN A 94 4.05 -13.48 -3.56
N GLU A 95 4.24 -14.41 -2.61
CA GLU A 95 5.09 -15.60 -2.80
C GLU A 95 6.47 -15.32 -3.41
N GLN A 96 7.21 -14.36 -2.85
CA GLN A 96 8.54 -13.90 -3.31
C GLN A 96 8.55 -13.12 -4.65
N ALA A 97 7.42 -13.00 -5.35
CA ALA A 97 7.29 -12.11 -6.49
C ALA A 97 6.93 -10.70 -6.02
N ALA A 98 7.96 -9.88 -5.82
CA ALA A 98 7.82 -8.55 -5.26
C ALA A 98 7.58 -7.46 -6.33
N GLY A 99 6.98 -6.34 -5.93
CA GLY A 99 6.86 -5.13 -6.75
C GLY A 99 5.81 -5.24 -7.86
N GLN A 100 4.76 -6.02 -7.61
CA GLN A 100 3.62 -6.18 -8.52
C GLN A 100 2.69 -4.97 -8.40
N GLU A 101 1.86 -4.75 -9.42
CA GLU A 101 0.89 -3.67 -9.46
C GLU A 101 -0.49 -4.23 -9.81
N ALA A 102 -1.52 -3.81 -9.08
CA ALA A 102 -2.92 -4.10 -9.38
C ALA A 102 -3.76 -2.82 -9.38
N ASP A 103 -4.88 -2.84 -10.10
CA ASP A 103 -5.88 -1.77 -10.06
C ASP A 103 -6.75 -1.95 -8.81
N ILE A 104 -6.97 -0.89 -8.03
CA ILE A 104 -7.93 -0.89 -6.92
C ILE A 104 -9.09 0.04 -7.24
N SER A 105 -10.31 -0.42 -6.92
CA SER A 105 -11.53 0.36 -7.04
C SER A 105 -12.36 0.20 -5.77
N LEU A 106 -12.61 1.30 -5.07
CA LEU A 106 -13.38 1.33 -3.83
C LEU A 106 -14.59 2.24 -3.99
N ARG A 107 -15.67 1.92 -3.29
CA ARG A 107 -16.86 2.77 -3.17
C ARG A 107 -17.17 2.97 -1.71
N TYR A 108 -17.33 4.24 -1.33
CA TYR A 108 -17.89 4.65 -0.05
C TYR A 108 -19.35 5.03 -0.23
N GLU A 109 -20.23 4.50 0.62
CA GLU A 109 -21.65 4.86 0.69
C GLU A 109 -22.19 4.48 2.07
N ASP A 110 -22.99 5.35 2.69
CA ASP A 110 -23.67 5.08 3.96
C ASP A 110 -22.79 4.48 5.09
N ARG A 111 -21.58 5.03 5.26
CA ARG A 111 -20.55 4.54 6.21
C ARG A 111 -20.11 3.10 5.96
N GLN A 112 -20.19 2.64 4.72
CA GLN A 112 -19.71 1.34 4.29
C GLN A 112 -18.70 1.50 3.16
N VAL A 113 -17.73 0.58 3.11
CA VAL A 113 -16.78 0.47 2.00
C VAL A 113 -16.99 -0.85 1.26
N THR A 114 -17.06 -0.77 -0.06
CA THR A 114 -17.09 -1.93 -0.97
C THR A 114 -16.04 -1.73 -2.05
N GLY A 115 -15.70 -2.77 -2.80
CA GLY A 115 -14.72 -2.64 -3.87
C GLY A 115 -13.95 -3.91 -4.17
N ALA A 116 -12.98 -3.77 -5.06
CA ALA A 116 -12.15 -4.85 -5.56
C ALA A 116 -10.72 -4.40 -5.88
N ILE A 117 -9.82 -5.37 -5.85
CA ILE A 117 -8.45 -5.32 -6.34
C ILE A 117 -8.38 -6.26 -7.52
N LEU A 118 -8.02 -5.75 -8.69
CA LEU A 118 -7.98 -6.50 -9.93
C LEU A 118 -6.57 -6.44 -10.52
N ASP A 119 -5.92 -7.60 -10.60
CA ASP A 119 -4.67 -7.75 -11.31
C ASP A 119 -4.94 -8.43 -12.66
N LYS A 120 -4.69 -7.70 -13.74
CA LYS A 120 -4.94 -8.15 -15.12
C LYS A 120 -3.92 -9.18 -15.58
N ASP A 121 -2.69 -9.09 -15.08
CA ASP A 121 -1.59 -9.98 -15.45
C ASP A 121 -1.55 -11.22 -14.54
N ARG A 122 -2.06 -11.08 -13.31
CA ARG A 122 -2.18 -12.14 -12.30
C ARG A 122 -3.60 -12.25 -11.76
N PRO A 123 -4.57 -12.74 -12.56
CA PRO A 123 -5.97 -12.84 -12.12
C PRO A 123 -6.19 -13.64 -10.84
N HIS A 124 -5.29 -14.57 -10.50
CA HIS A 124 -5.32 -15.33 -9.24
C HIS A 124 -5.20 -14.46 -7.99
N PHE A 125 -4.52 -13.31 -8.08
CA PHE A 125 -4.39 -12.36 -6.98
C PHE A 125 -5.63 -11.45 -6.82
N SER A 126 -6.59 -11.48 -7.74
CA SER A 126 -7.73 -10.56 -7.71
C SER A 126 -8.69 -10.86 -6.54
N MET A 127 -9.03 -9.83 -5.78
CA MET A 127 -9.81 -9.91 -4.54
C MET A 127 -10.96 -8.90 -4.53
N GLU A 128 -11.94 -9.15 -3.69
CA GLU A 128 -13.04 -8.22 -3.41
C GLU A 128 -13.32 -8.13 -1.91
N ILE A 129 -13.91 -7.01 -1.49
CA ILE A 129 -14.40 -6.86 -0.11
C ILE A 129 -15.57 -7.82 0.12
N ASP A 130 -15.46 -8.67 1.13
CA ASP A 130 -16.53 -9.58 1.55
C ASP A 130 -17.61 -8.83 2.33
N THR A 131 -18.64 -8.37 1.62
CA THR A 131 -19.78 -7.63 2.20
C THR A 131 -20.64 -8.44 3.18
N ARG A 132 -20.39 -9.75 3.33
CA ARG A 132 -20.99 -10.59 4.38
C ARG A 132 -20.30 -10.43 5.74
N LYS A 133 -19.18 -9.72 5.79
CA LYS A 133 -18.38 -9.41 6.99
C LYS A 133 -18.45 -7.90 7.27
N PRO A 134 -18.05 -7.43 8.47
CA PRO A 134 -17.97 -6.00 8.75
C PRO A 134 -17.07 -5.27 7.74
N HIS A 135 -17.56 -4.12 7.29
CA HIS A 135 -16.92 -3.23 6.31
C HIS A 135 -17.38 -1.77 6.56
N GLU A 136 -17.57 -1.43 7.84
CA GLU A 136 -18.02 -0.12 8.30
C GLU A 136 -16.85 0.87 8.32
N VAL A 137 -17.19 2.15 8.14
CA VAL A 137 -16.26 3.27 8.19
C VAL A 137 -16.49 4.08 9.46
N ASP A 138 -15.42 4.26 10.23
CA ASP A 138 -15.39 5.00 11.48
C ASP A 138 -15.54 6.51 11.27
N GLU A 139 -15.77 7.25 12.36
CA GLU A 139 -16.06 8.69 12.29
C GLU A 139 -14.87 9.52 11.78
N ASP A 140 -13.64 9.03 11.96
CA ASP A 140 -12.43 9.64 11.43
C ASP A 140 -12.14 9.24 9.97
N GLY A 141 -13.04 8.47 9.34
CA GLY A 141 -12.88 7.95 8.00
C GLY A 141 -11.95 6.72 7.90
N SER A 142 -11.54 6.11 9.01
CA SER A 142 -10.83 4.82 8.98
C SER A 142 -11.77 3.66 8.71
N PHE A 143 -11.25 2.59 8.12
CA PHE A 143 -11.97 1.35 7.92
C PHE A 143 -11.03 0.14 7.93
N MET A 144 -11.62 -1.00 8.25
CA MET A 144 -11.06 -2.32 8.01
C MET A 144 -12.14 -3.18 7.36
N ALA A 145 -11.80 -3.90 6.29
CA ALA A 145 -12.70 -4.87 5.68
C ALA A 145 -11.98 -6.18 5.34
N VAL A 146 -12.75 -7.26 5.27
CA VAL A 146 -12.25 -8.59 4.87
C VAL A 146 -12.16 -8.66 3.35
N LEU A 147 -11.05 -9.17 2.83
CA LEU A 147 -10.86 -9.50 1.43
C LEU A 147 -11.03 -11.00 1.20
N VAL A 148 -11.65 -11.36 0.07
CA VAL A 148 -11.74 -12.74 -0.42
C VAL A 148 -11.37 -12.81 -1.89
N GLY A 149 -10.76 -13.92 -2.30
CA GLY A 149 -10.42 -14.17 -3.70
C GLY A 149 -11.65 -14.19 -4.62
N THR A 150 -11.55 -13.50 -5.76
CA THR A 150 -12.63 -13.39 -6.75
C THR A 150 -12.83 -14.68 -7.55
N ASN A 151 -11.75 -15.41 -7.84
CA ASN A 151 -11.83 -16.67 -8.61
C ASN A 151 -12.41 -17.83 -7.78
N ASN A 152 -12.05 -17.88 -6.49
CA ASN A 152 -12.54 -18.89 -5.57
C ASN A 152 -12.64 -18.30 -4.15
N ARG A 153 -13.85 -17.91 -3.74
CA ARG A 153 -14.07 -17.39 -2.38
C ARG A 153 -13.78 -18.39 -1.27
N ALA A 154 -13.68 -19.69 -1.57
CA ALA A 154 -13.34 -20.72 -0.59
C ALA A 154 -11.83 -20.94 -0.43
N ASP A 155 -11.00 -20.31 -1.29
CA ASP A 155 -9.55 -20.32 -1.16
C ASP A 155 -9.13 -19.43 0.00
N THR A 156 -8.66 -20.05 1.09
CA THR A 156 -8.28 -19.34 2.32
C THR A 156 -6.97 -18.58 2.18
N ASP A 157 -6.11 -18.95 1.23
CA ASP A 157 -4.79 -18.32 1.04
C ASP A 157 -4.97 -16.95 0.36
N MET A 158 -6.07 -16.78 -0.37
CA MET A 158 -6.52 -15.51 -0.95
C MET A 158 -7.51 -14.75 -0.04
N HIS A 159 -7.51 -15.03 1.27
CA HIS A 159 -8.22 -14.22 2.26
C HIS A 159 -7.27 -13.25 2.94
N GLY A 160 -7.77 -12.06 3.22
CA GLY A 160 -6.96 -11.04 3.88
C GLY A 160 -7.78 -9.91 4.42
N TYR A 161 -7.09 -8.82 4.68
CA TYR A 161 -7.68 -7.60 5.20
C TYR A 161 -7.20 -6.41 4.38
N ILE A 162 -8.10 -5.45 4.20
CA ILE A 162 -7.78 -4.11 3.73
C ILE A 162 -8.00 -3.15 4.90
N TYR A 163 -6.98 -2.33 5.17
CA TYR A 163 -7.04 -1.23 6.13
C TYR A 163 -6.83 0.06 5.36
N GLY A 164 -7.67 1.05 5.62
CA GLY A 164 -7.51 2.34 4.96
C GLY A 164 -8.16 3.48 5.71
N ASN A 165 -7.85 4.68 5.24
CA ASN A 165 -8.46 5.91 5.69
C ASN A 165 -8.79 6.78 4.48
N PHE A 166 -9.83 7.60 4.63
CA PHE A 166 -10.14 8.68 3.71
C PHE A 166 -9.43 9.97 4.16
N TYR A 167 -8.95 10.76 3.19
CA TYR A 167 -8.17 11.97 3.41
C TYR A 167 -8.58 13.11 2.47
N GLY A 168 -8.13 14.32 2.80
CA GLY A 168 -8.41 15.55 2.07
C GLY A 168 -9.66 16.25 2.61
N LYS A 169 -9.86 17.51 2.21
CA LYS A 169 -10.90 18.38 2.77
C LYS A 169 -12.31 17.80 2.63
N ASP A 170 -12.56 17.04 1.55
CA ASP A 170 -13.84 16.41 1.22
C ASP A 170 -13.78 14.87 1.25
N GLY A 171 -12.68 14.28 1.74
CA GLY A 171 -12.45 12.84 1.68
C GLY A 171 -12.20 12.36 0.25
N GLU A 172 -11.56 13.16 -0.60
CA GLU A 172 -11.28 12.86 -2.01
C GLU A 172 -10.17 11.83 -2.24
N ILE A 173 -9.41 11.47 -1.22
CA ILE A 173 -8.31 10.50 -1.30
C ILE A 173 -8.63 9.31 -0.41
N VAL A 174 -8.24 8.11 -0.83
CA VAL A 174 -8.22 6.91 0.01
C VAL A 174 -6.83 6.27 -0.06
N ALA A 175 -6.28 5.86 1.07
CA ALA A 175 -4.97 5.22 1.10
C ALA A 175 -4.87 4.25 2.28
N GLY A 176 -4.00 3.25 2.15
CA GLY A 176 -3.82 2.25 3.20
C GLY A 176 -2.98 1.05 2.77
N SER A 177 -3.24 -0.07 3.42
CA SER A 177 -2.51 -1.33 3.20
C SER A 177 -3.45 -2.53 3.11
N VAL A 178 -2.91 -3.60 2.55
CA VAL A 178 -3.55 -4.91 2.49
C VAL A 178 -2.56 -5.96 2.98
N HIS A 179 -3.06 -7.03 3.58
CA HIS A 179 -2.23 -8.18 3.94
C HIS A 179 -3.02 -9.48 3.98
N SER A 180 -2.34 -10.58 3.72
CA SER A 180 -2.84 -11.94 3.91
C SER A 180 -3.29 -12.14 5.35
N LYS A 181 -4.33 -12.95 5.53
CA LYS A 181 -4.95 -13.15 6.84
C LYS A 181 -4.07 -13.94 7.82
N ASP A 182 -3.41 -15.00 7.33
CA ASP A 182 -2.93 -16.09 8.20
C ASP A 182 -1.40 -16.28 8.18
N ASP A 183 -0.66 -15.84 7.15
CA ASP A 183 0.73 -16.32 6.93
C ASP A 183 1.72 -15.31 6.30
N ASP A 184 1.35 -14.04 6.18
CA ASP A 184 2.15 -13.00 5.49
C ASP A 184 2.58 -13.39 4.06
N SER A 185 1.83 -14.27 3.38
CA SER A 185 2.13 -14.74 2.01
C SER A 185 2.04 -13.65 0.95
N TRP A 186 1.29 -12.59 1.24
CA TRP A 186 1.17 -11.40 0.41
C TRP A 186 0.83 -10.16 1.23
N GLY A 187 1.28 -9.01 0.76
CA GLY A 187 0.95 -7.72 1.36
C GLY A 187 1.24 -6.56 0.42
N GLY A 188 0.71 -5.38 0.75
CA GLY A 188 0.89 -4.23 -0.12
C GLY A 188 0.31 -2.93 0.42
N VAL A 189 0.51 -1.87 -0.35
CA VAL A 189 0.03 -0.51 -0.07
C VAL A 189 -0.70 0.06 -1.27
N PHE A 190 -1.77 0.78 -1.00
CA PHE A 190 -2.61 1.36 -2.04
C PHE A 190 -2.86 2.84 -1.81
N GLY A 191 -3.18 3.52 -2.90
CA GLY A 191 -3.71 4.86 -2.90
C GLY A 191 -4.65 5.05 -4.07
N GLY A 192 -5.72 5.81 -3.87
CA GLY A 192 -6.73 6.09 -4.88
C GLY A 192 -7.37 7.46 -4.69
N GLU A 193 -7.95 7.95 -5.77
CA GLU A 193 -8.55 9.28 -5.86
C GLU A 193 -10.01 9.16 -6.28
N LYS A 194 -10.84 10.01 -5.69
CA LYS A 194 -12.26 10.15 -6.00
C LYS A 194 -12.45 10.57 -7.45
N GLN A 195 -13.39 9.92 -8.14
CA GLN A 195 -13.78 10.23 -9.52
C GLN A 195 -14.82 11.35 -9.63
#